data_AF-A0A7W6T3B5-F1
#
_entry.id   AF-A0A7W6T3B5-F1
#
_cell.length_a   1.000
_cell.length_b   1.000
_cell.length_c   1.000
_cell.angle_alpha   90.00
_cell.angle_beta   90.00
_cell.angle_gamma   90.00
#
_symmetry.space_group_name_H-M   'P 1'
#
loop_
_entity.id
_entity.type
_entity.pdbx_description
1 polymer ?
#
loop_
_entity_poly.entity_id
_entity_poly.type
_entity_poly.pdbx_seq_one_letter_code
_entity_poly.pdbx_strand_id
1 'polypeptide(L)' 'MLCGGVFDPEELSTLGRVYDDAVGALPPSMQSQENRTAIAKLILERTAAGEIQLSRLVNLFTTLSSEG' A
#
# COMPACT_ATOMS: atom_id res chain seq x y z
N MET A 1 -17.72 -5.55 -6.88
CA MET A 1 -17.80 -5.88 -5.44
C MET A 1 -16.37 -6.03 -4.96
N LEU A 2 -15.75 -4.93 -4.57
CA LEU A 2 -14.36 -4.82 -4.09
C LEU A 2 -14.48 -3.77 -2.96
N CYS A 3 -14.01 -3.91 -1.72
CA CYS A 3 -13.00 -4.77 -1.16
C CYS A 3 -13.38 -5.03 0.31
N GLY A 4 -13.45 -6.29 0.70
CA GLY A 4 -13.40 -6.72 2.10
C GLY A 4 -12.34 -7.79 2.22
N GLY A 5 -11.18 -7.56 1.58
CA GLY A 5 -10.05 -8.48 1.65
C GLY A 5 -9.42 -8.33 3.02
N VAL A 6 -9.68 -9.31 3.90
CA VAL A 6 -8.80 -9.55 5.04
C VAL A 6 -7.46 -9.91 4.42
N PHE A 7 -6.45 -9.06 4.57
CA PHE A 7 -5.09 -9.36 4.13
C PHE A 7 -4.65 -10.67 4.75
N ASP A 8 -3.99 -11.52 3.96
CA ASP A 8 -3.45 -12.76 4.50
C ASP A 8 -2.36 -12.44 5.54
N PRO A 9 -2.23 -13.23 6.62
CA PRO A 9 -1.22 -12.98 7.65
C PRO A 9 0.21 -12.85 7.10
N GLU A 10 0.52 -13.60 6.04
CA GLU A 10 1.81 -13.56 5.35
C GLU A 10 2.05 -12.24 4.60
N GLU A 11 0.99 -11.67 4.01
CA GLU A 11 1.06 -10.37 3.35
C GLU A 11 1.32 -9.26 4.38
N LEU A 12 0.60 -9.30 5.51
CA LEU A 12 0.80 -8.37 6.62
C LEU A 12 2.20 -8.50 7.24
N SER A 13 2.71 -9.73 7.36
CA SER A 13 4.06 -10.01 7.85
C SER A 13 5.13 -9.43 6.91
N THR A 14 4.93 -9.60 5.60
CA THR A 14 5.82 -9.03 4.59
C THR A 14 5.81 -7.50 4.63
N LEU A 15 4.62 -6.89 4.77
CA LEU A 15 4.48 -5.45 4.92
C LEU A 15 5.18 -4.94 6.19
N GLY A 16 5.02 -5.64 7.31
CA GLY A 16 5.71 -5.34 8.56
C GLY A 16 7.23 -5.34 8.40
N ARG A 17 7.79 -6.35 7.72
CA ARG A 17 9.23 -6.43 7.46
C ARG A 17 9.74 -5.27 6.60
N VAL A 18 9.04 -4.95 5.51
CA VAL A 18 9.42 -3.82 4.64
C VAL A 18 9.39 -2.50 5.41
N TYR A 19 8.39 -2.31 6.28
CA TYR A 19 8.32 -1.14 7.13
C TYR A 19 9.49 -1.06 8.12
N ASP A 20 9.79 -2.15 8.82
CA ASP A 20 10.90 -2.19 9.77
C ASP A 20 12.25 -1.97 9.08
N ASP A 21 12.46 -2.55 7.89
CA ASP A 21 13.66 -2.32 7.07
C ASP A 21 13.78 -0.85 6.65
N ALA A 22 12.67 -0.24 6.21
CA ALA A 22 12.64 1.17 5.82
C ALA A 22 12.98 2.11 6.99
N VAL A 23 12.47 1.82 8.19
CA VAL A 23 12.80 2.56 9.41
C VAL A 23 14.27 2.32 9.78
N GLY A 24 14.75 1.08 9.73
CA GLY A 24 16.12 0.71 10.07
C GLY A 24 17.17 1.32 9.14
N ALA A 25 16.82 1.59 7.89
CA ALA A 25 17.67 2.26 6.92
C ALA A 25 17.84 3.77 7.18
N LEU A 26 17.02 4.38 8.03
CA LEU A 26 17.15 5.79 8.38
C LEU A 26 18.34 6.05 9.31
N PRO A 27 18.93 7.25 9.28
CA PRO A 27 19.86 7.69 10.30
C PRO A 27 19.25 7.59 11.71
N PRO A 28 20.03 7.29 12.77
CA PRO A 28 19.50 7.12 14.12
C PRO A 28 18.67 8.30 14.64
N SER A 29 19.04 9.54 14.26
CA SER A 29 18.29 10.75 14.61
C SER A 29 16.90 10.83 13.97
N MET A 30 16.64 10.06 12.92
CA MET A 30 15.39 10.01 12.18
C MET A 30 14.55 8.77 12.50
N GLN A 31 15.02 7.84 13.34
CA GLN A 31 14.25 6.65 13.75
C GLN A 31 13.26 6.95 14.89
N SER A 32 12.79 8.18 15.00
CA SER A 32 11.84 8.62 16.03
C SER A 32 10.45 8.02 15.80
N GLN A 33 9.65 7.90 16.87
CA GLN A 33 8.27 7.43 16.78
C GLN A 33 7.40 8.27 15.84
N GLU A 34 7.68 9.57 15.76
CA GLU A 34 7.02 10.50 14.84
C GLU A 34 7.28 10.11 13.38
N ASN A 35 8.55 9.93 13.00
CA ASN A 35 8.92 9.57 11.63
C ASN A 35 8.43 8.17 11.26
N ARG A 36 8.48 7.22 12.19
CA ARG A 36 7.86 5.89 12.05
C ARG A 36 6.39 5.99 11.68
N THR A 37 5.64 6.81 12.42
CA THR A 37 4.21 7.04 12.16
C THR A 37 3.97 7.73 10.82
N ALA A 38 4.80 8.72 10.46
CA ALA A 38 4.72 9.40 9.17
C ALA A 38 4.96 8.44 7.99
N ILE A 39 5.94 7.54 8.11
CA ILE A 39 6.23 6.51 7.10
C ILE A 39 5.06 5.53 6.96
N ALA A 40 4.51 5.06 8.07
CA ALA A 40 3.34 4.17 8.04
C ALA A 40 2.14 4.82 7.33
N LYS A 41 1.88 6.11 7.60
CA LYS A 41 0.85 6.89 6.89
C LYS A 41 1.15 7.00 5.39
N LEU A 42 2.38 7.35 5.03
CA LEU A 42 2.78 7.47 3.62
C LEU A 42 2.62 6.15 2.86
N ILE A 43 2.93 5.01 3.48
CA ILE A 43 2.71 3.68 2.90
C ILE A 43 1.20 3.46 2.67
N LEU A 44 0.37 3.71 3.68
CA LEU A 44 -1.08 3.52 3.58
C LEU A 44 -1.70 4.39 2.47
N GLU A 45 -1.34 5.67 2.42
CA GLU A 45 -1.84 6.63 1.43
C GLU A 45 -1.46 6.24 -0.01
N ARG A 46 -0.21 5.79 -0.20
CA ARG A 46 0.28 5.36 -1.52
C ARG A 46 -0.38 4.07 -1.98
N THR A 47 -0.61 3.11 -1.08
CA THR A 47 -1.36 1.89 -1.40
C THR A 47 -2.80 2.21 -1.80
N ALA A 48 -3.49 3.07 -1.05
CA ALA A 48 -4.84 3.50 -1.38
C ALA A 48 -4.91 4.20 -2.74
N ALA A 49 -3.95 5.08 -3.06
CA ALA A 49 -3.87 5.74 -4.35
C ALA A 49 -3.60 4.76 -5.51
N GLY A 50 -2.73 3.76 -5.28
CA GLY A 50 -2.43 2.70 -6.25
C GLY A 50 -3.66 1.84 -6.58
N GLU A 51 -4.41 1.42 -5.55
CA GLU A 51 -5.64 0.64 -5.70
C GLU A 51 -6.71 1.40 -6.51
N ILE A 52 -6.85 2.70 -6.27
CA ILE A 52 -7.78 3.55 -7.03
C ILE A 52 -7.37 3.62 -8.52
N GLN A 53 -6.07 3.77 -8.81
CA GLN A 53 -5.58 3.83 -10.18
C GLN A 53 -5.72 2.50 -10.92
N LEU A 54 -5.39 1.38 -10.25
CA LEU A 54 -5.55 0.04 -10.80
C LEU A 54 -7.03 -0.25 -11.10
N SER A 55 -7.93 0.08 -10.16
CA SER A 55 -9.37 -0.11 -10.34
C SER A 55 -9.92 0.67 -11.53
N ARG A 56 -9.45 1.91 -11.74
CA ARG A 56 -9.82 2.72 -12.92
C ARG A 56 -9.34 2.09 -14.22
N LEU A 57 -8.11 1.57 -14.24
CA LEU A 57 -7.55 0.91 -15.41
C LEU A 57 -8.31 -0.37 -15.75
N VAL A 58 -8.61 -1.21 -14.75
CA VAL A 58 -9.42 -2.42 -14.92
C VAL A 58 -10.80 -2.06 -15.48
N ASN A 59 -11.48 -1.07 -14.89
CA ASN A 59 -12.79 -0.63 -15.38
C ASN A 59 -12.74 -0.16 -16.84
N LEU A 60 -11.69 0.57 -17.22
CA LEU A 60 -11.50 0.99 -18.62
C LEU A 60 -11.38 -0.23 -19.55
N PHE A 61 -10.56 -1.22 -19.20
CA PHE A 61 -10.41 -2.44 -20.01
C PHE A 61 -11.71 -3.24 -20.11
N THR A 62 -12.48 -3.34 -19.03
CA THR A 62 -13.77 -4.03 -19.03
C THR A 62 -14.78 -3.33 -19.94
N THR A 63 -14.85 -1.99 -19.89
CA THR A 63 -15.71 -1.20 -20.78
C THR A 63 -15.31 -1.39 -22.23
N LEU A 64 -14.02 -1.27 -22.56
CA LEU A 64 -13.52 -1.44 -23.93
C LEU A 64 -13.75 -2.88 -24.46
N SER A 65 -13.71 -3.89 -23.58
CA SER A 65 -13.96 -5.28 -23.97
C SER A 65 -15.44 -5.62 -24.13
N SER A 66 -16.34 -4.77 -23.61
CA SER A 66 -17.80 -4.99 -23.65
C SER A 66 -18.49 -4.29 -24.83
N GLU A 67 -17.81 -3.37 -25.53
CA GLU A 67 -18.33 -2.67 -26.71
C GLU A 67 -17.94 -3.35 -28.05
N GLY A 68 -17.33 -4.54 -28.00
CA GLY A 68 -16.89 -5.34 -29.17
C GLY A 68 -17.75 -6.55 -29.46
#